data_AF-A0A2G6DDM5-F1
#
_entry.id   AF-A0A2G6DDM5-F1
#
_cell.length_a   1.000
_cell.length_b   1.000
_cell.length_c   1.000
_cell.angle_alpha   90.00
_cell.angle_beta   90.00
_cell.angle_gamma   90.00
#
_symmetry.space_group_name_H-M   'P 1'
#
loop_
_entity.id
_entity.type
_entity.pdbx_description
1 polymer ?
#
loop_
_entity_poly.entity_id
_entity_poly.type
_entity_poly.pdbx_seq_one_letter_code
_entity_poly.pdbx_strand_id
1 'polypeptide(L)'
;MKLLSTISLILALCISAYAYKPPLKQVEVNGVKLYVLADDIEEGLEDGMIDQFWLAEAIKENKVPKGIHFIDLRDAKKYKVSHIKGAINAPYNRDKESMDKSKLPKDGIIVFYCDTGIKSTEARTTFEDEKEASRIFVFDTAYRCDKEYKNCLIKPNGSQ
;
A
#
# COMPACT_ATOMS: atom_id res chain seq x y z
N MET A 1 12.98 55.79 13.78
CA MET A 1 11.86 54.82 13.86
C MET A 1 11.79 54.07 12.53
N LYS A 2 12.35 52.85 12.48
CA LYS A 2 12.00 51.74 11.57
C LYS A 2 12.91 50.56 11.96
N LEU A 3 12.32 49.63 12.73
CA LEU A 3 12.92 48.36 13.14
C LEU A 3 13.22 47.54 11.88
N LEU A 4 14.48 47.18 11.65
CA LEU A 4 14.85 46.13 10.70
C LEU A 4 14.53 44.79 11.37
N SER A 5 13.50 44.14 10.82
CA SER A 5 13.01 42.83 11.22
C SER A 5 14.07 41.76 10.97
N THR A 6 14.72 41.31 12.05
CA THR A 6 15.42 40.03 12.10
C THR A 6 14.38 38.93 12.40
N ILE A 7 13.75 38.39 11.38
CA ILE A 7 13.03 37.11 11.49
C ILE A 7 13.63 36.19 10.44
N SER A 8 14.83 35.71 10.76
CA SER A 8 15.42 34.57 10.08
C SER A 8 15.44 33.42 11.07
N LEU A 9 14.95 32.26 10.62
CA LEU A 9 15.33 30.94 11.12
C LEU A 9 14.60 30.36 12.35
N ILE A 10 13.26 30.30 12.38
CA ILE A 10 12.57 29.28 13.21
C ILE A 10 11.29 28.79 12.52
N LEU A 11 11.39 27.87 11.57
CA LEU A 11 10.29 26.94 11.24
C LEU A 11 10.76 25.70 10.46
N ALA A 12 11.82 25.03 10.92
CA ALA A 12 12.28 23.77 10.31
C ALA A 12 12.24 22.58 11.29
N LEU A 13 11.67 22.73 12.48
CA LEU A 13 11.69 21.70 13.52
C LEU A 13 10.32 21.63 14.22
N CYS A 14 9.32 21.00 13.58
CA CYS A 14 8.19 20.40 14.32
C CYS A 14 7.23 19.48 13.54
N ILE A 15 7.56 18.97 12.35
CA ILE A 15 6.66 18.01 11.66
C ILE A 15 6.97 16.55 12.06
N SER A 16 8.13 16.25 12.65
CA SER A 16 8.56 14.85 12.88
C SER A 16 7.90 14.13 14.06
N ALA A 17 7.01 14.76 14.82
CA ALA A 17 6.40 14.15 16.00
C ALA A 17 5.20 13.24 15.69
N TYR A 18 4.66 13.28 14.46
CA TYR A 18 3.47 12.50 14.07
C TYR A 18 3.70 11.51 12.92
N ALA A 19 4.96 11.25 12.54
CA ALA A 19 5.24 10.18 11.59
C ALA A 19 4.80 8.84 12.20
N TYR A 20 3.94 8.10 11.50
CA TYR A 20 3.50 6.78 11.92
C TYR A 20 4.73 5.88 12.18
N LYS A 21 4.81 5.30 13.37
CA LYS A 21 5.83 4.32 13.73
C LYS A 21 5.17 2.95 13.75
N PRO A 22 5.52 2.06 12.79
CA PRO A 22 4.99 0.71 12.78
C PRO A 22 5.26 0.02 14.12
N PRO A 23 4.25 -0.63 14.73
CA PRO A 23 4.42 -1.31 16.01
C PRO A 23 5.27 -2.58 15.87
N LEU A 24 5.34 -3.14 14.66
CA LEU A 24 5.98 -4.42 14.38
C LEU A 24 7.38 -4.26 13.77
N LYS A 25 8.17 -5.33 13.88
CA LYS A 25 9.51 -5.38 13.27
C LYS A 25 9.38 -5.42 11.75
N GLN A 26 10.27 -4.70 11.09
CA GLN A 26 10.41 -4.73 9.64
C GLN A 26 10.84 -6.14 9.19
N VAL A 27 10.20 -6.65 8.15
CA VAL A 27 10.58 -7.90 7.47
C VAL A 27 11.17 -7.59 6.10
N GLU A 28 11.93 -8.53 5.55
CA GLU A 28 12.50 -8.43 4.21
C GLU A 28 12.05 -9.60 3.35
N VAL A 29 11.39 -9.29 2.22
CA VAL A 29 10.86 -10.27 1.27
C VAL A 29 11.34 -9.88 -0.12
N ASN A 30 12.05 -10.80 -0.80
CA ASN A 30 12.66 -10.56 -2.11
C ASN A 30 13.52 -9.26 -2.16
N GLY A 31 14.24 -8.95 -1.08
CA GLY A 31 15.06 -7.73 -0.97
C GLY A 31 14.27 -6.45 -0.73
N VAL A 32 12.95 -6.54 -0.53
CA VAL A 32 12.08 -5.40 -0.21
C VAL A 32 11.80 -5.41 1.29
N LYS A 33 12.09 -4.28 1.94
CA LYS A 33 11.81 -4.09 3.36
C LYS A 33 10.42 -3.50 3.56
N LEU A 34 9.59 -4.18 4.36
CA LEU A 34 8.20 -3.81 4.60
C LEU A 34 7.77 -4.11 6.04
N TYR A 35 6.60 -3.58 6.41
CA TYR A 35 5.93 -3.89 7.66
C TYR A 35 4.65 -4.64 7.34
N VAL A 36 4.42 -5.76 8.01
CA VAL A 36 3.23 -6.60 7.87
C VAL A 36 2.50 -6.60 9.20
N LEU A 37 1.16 -6.68 9.16
CA LEU A 37 0.36 -6.88 10.37
C LEU A 37 0.46 -8.36 10.72
N ALA A 38 1.32 -8.67 11.68
CA ALA A 38 1.36 -9.98 12.31
C ALA A 38 0.54 -9.88 13.58
N ASP A 39 -0.78 -10.02 13.46
CA ASP A 39 -1.65 -10.00 14.63
C ASP A 39 -1.42 -11.23 15.55
N ASP A 40 -0.71 -12.26 15.08
CA ASP A 40 0.06 -13.19 15.92
C ASP A 40 1.25 -13.72 15.10
N ILE A 41 2.43 -13.77 15.71
CA ILE A 41 3.73 -13.96 15.04
C ILE A 41 3.87 -15.34 14.34
N GLU A 42 2.93 -16.26 14.54
CA GLU A 42 2.83 -17.52 13.79
C GLU A 42 1.93 -17.42 12.53
N GLU A 43 0.93 -16.53 12.49
CA GLU A 43 -0.10 -16.45 11.43
C GLU A 43 0.05 -15.23 10.51
N GLY A 44 0.85 -14.23 10.87
CA GLY A 44 0.96 -12.95 10.14
C GLY A 44 1.50 -12.99 8.71
N LEU A 45 2.05 -14.13 8.26
CA LEU A 45 2.37 -14.34 6.84
C LEU A 45 1.27 -15.10 6.09
N GLU A 46 0.32 -15.73 6.79
CA GLU A 46 -0.77 -16.50 6.19
C GLU A 46 -1.85 -15.60 5.59
N ASP A 47 -2.21 -14.50 6.24
CA ASP A 47 -3.22 -13.57 5.72
C ASP A 47 -2.64 -12.57 4.70
N GLY A 48 -1.32 -12.33 4.75
CA GLY A 48 -0.59 -11.43 3.86
C GLY A 48 -0.92 -9.96 4.04
N MET A 49 -1.42 -9.54 5.20
CA MET A 49 -1.82 -8.15 5.42
C MET A 49 -0.59 -7.25 5.61
N ILE A 50 -0.47 -6.21 4.78
CA ILE A 50 0.57 -5.20 4.95
C ILE A 50 0.14 -4.18 5.99
N ASP A 51 1.09 -3.60 6.72
CA ASP A 51 0.82 -2.45 7.60
C ASP A 51 0.30 -1.29 6.75
N GLN A 52 -1.02 -1.15 6.78
CA GLN A 52 -1.78 -0.21 5.97
C GLN A 52 -1.50 1.24 6.34
N PHE A 53 -1.15 1.54 7.59
CA PHE A 53 -0.84 2.89 8.02
C PHE A 53 0.55 3.30 7.54
N TRP A 54 1.52 2.41 7.69
CA TRP A 54 2.87 2.60 7.14
C TRP A 54 2.83 2.80 5.63
N LEU A 55 2.15 1.92 4.90
CA LEU A 55 2.13 1.98 3.45
C LEU A 55 1.38 3.23 2.96
N ALA A 56 0.30 3.63 3.62
CA ALA A 56 -0.40 4.88 3.30
C ALA A 56 0.51 6.10 3.42
N GLU A 57 1.28 6.20 4.51
CA GLU A 57 2.24 7.29 4.70
C GLU A 57 3.39 7.22 3.67
N ALA A 58 3.92 6.03 3.39
CA ALA A 58 4.95 5.85 2.37
C ALA A 58 4.48 6.29 0.97
N ILE A 59 3.21 6.06 0.62
CA ILE A 59 2.62 6.55 -0.63
C ILE A 59 2.50 8.08 -0.61
N LYS A 60 1.96 8.68 0.46
CA LYS A 60 1.80 10.15 0.58
C LYS A 60 3.15 10.88 0.50
N GLU A 61 4.17 10.33 1.15
CA GLU A 61 5.52 10.92 1.17
C GLU A 61 6.35 10.57 -0.07
N ASN A 62 5.81 9.77 -1.01
CA ASN A 62 6.54 9.26 -2.17
C ASN A 62 7.85 8.52 -1.76
N LYS A 63 7.77 7.74 -0.67
CA LYS A 63 8.85 6.92 -0.10
C LYS A 63 8.56 5.42 -0.14
N VAL A 64 7.66 4.98 -1.03
CA VAL A 64 7.39 3.56 -1.24
C VAL A 64 8.70 2.85 -1.61
N PRO A 65 9.08 1.76 -0.91
CA PRO A 65 10.26 0.99 -1.24
C PRO A 65 10.27 0.55 -2.71
N LYS A 66 11.46 0.56 -3.32
CA LYS A 66 11.65 -0.02 -4.66
C LYS A 66 11.36 -1.52 -4.59
N GLY A 67 10.75 -2.06 -5.65
CA GLY A 67 10.35 -3.47 -5.73
C GLY A 67 8.94 -3.77 -5.22
N ILE A 68 8.19 -2.76 -4.75
CA ILE A 68 6.74 -2.88 -4.51
C ILE A 68 5.97 -2.65 -5.80
N HIS A 69 5.10 -3.59 -6.15
CA HIS A 69 4.22 -3.51 -7.30
C HIS A 69 2.76 -3.51 -6.87
N PHE A 70 2.08 -2.38 -7.04
CA PHE A 70 0.65 -2.27 -6.74
C PHE A 70 -0.20 -2.87 -7.87
N ILE A 71 -1.15 -3.73 -7.53
CA ILE A 71 -2.11 -4.31 -8.46
C ILE A 71 -3.51 -3.90 -8.04
N ASP A 72 -4.17 -3.12 -8.89
CA ASP A 72 -5.55 -2.67 -8.69
C ASP A 72 -6.50 -3.75 -9.21
N LEU A 73 -7.21 -4.41 -8.29
CA LEU A 73 -8.15 -5.48 -8.60
C LEU A 73 -9.56 -4.99 -8.89
N ARG A 74 -9.78 -3.66 -8.91
CA ARG A 74 -11.07 -3.07 -9.26
C ARG A 74 -11.26 -3.05 -10.77
N ASP A 75 -12.51 -2.83 -11.17
CA ASP A 75 -12.84 -2.73 -12.58
C ASP A 75 -12.09 -1.57 -13.25
N ALA A 76 -11.76 -1.74 -14.54
CA ALA A 76 -11.01 -0.77 -15.32
C ALA A 76 -11.61 0.65 -15.28
N LYS A 77 -12.93 0.78 -15.12
CA LYS A 77 -13.60 2.09 -14.97
C LYS A 77 -13.15 2.81 -13.70
N LYS A 78 -13.06 2.12 -12.56
CA LYS A 78 -12.58 2.70 -11.29
C LYS A 78 -11.10 3.03 -11.35
N TYR A 79 -10.29 2.14 -11.91
CA TYR A 79 -8.86 2.38 -12.14
C TYR A 79 -8.64 3.65 -12.99
N LYS A 80 -9.36 3.81 -14.11
CA LYS A 80 -9.26 5.01 -14.98
C LYS A 80 -9.64 6.32 -14.28
N VAL A 81 -10.54 6.28 -13.30
CA VAL A 81 -10.92 7.46 -12.51
C VAL A 81 -9.78 7.86 -11.57
N SER A 82 -9.22 6.90 -10.83
CA SER A 82 -8.11 7.12 -9.89
C SER A 82 -7.55 5.78 -9.43
N HIS A 83 -6.22 5.66 -9.40
CA HIS A 83 -5.47 4.48 -8.94
C HIS A 83 -4.14 4.91 -8.31
N ILE A 84 -3.47 4.02 -7.57
CA ILE A 84 -2.14 4.30 -7.01
C ILE A 84 -1.16 4.52 -8.15
N LYS A 85 -0.26 5.50 -8.04
CA LYS A 85 0.69 5.84 -9.11
C LYS A 85 1.52 4.62 -9.51
N GLY A 86 1.52 4.30 -10.81
CA GLY A 86 2.25 3.15 -11.34
C GLY A 86 1.59 1.78 -11.13
N ALA A 87 0.38 1.73 -10.55
CA ALA A 87 -0.33 0.46 -10.36
C ALA A 87 -0.74 -0.19 -11.69
N ILE A 88 -0.71 -1.52 -11.73
CA ILE A 88 -1.21 -2.33 -12.85
C ILE A 88 -2.66 -2.70 -12.59
N ASN A 89 -3.54 -2.56 -13.58
CA ASN A 89 -4.94 -3.01 -13.45
C ASN A 89 -5.11 -4.47 -13.88
N ALA A 90 -5.44 -5.32 -12.91
CA ALA A 90 -5.77 -6.72 -13.13
C ALA A 90 -7.05 -7.07 -12.34
N PRO A 91 -8.25 -6.73 -12.87
CA PRO A 91 -9.50 -6.91 -12.14
C PRO A 91 -9.71 -8.37 -11.69
N TYR A 92 -10.14 -8.55 -10.44
CA TYR A 92 -10.52 -9.85 -9.89
C TYR A 92 -12.02 -10.11 -10.07
N ASN A 93 -12.36 -11.25 -10.66
CA ASN A 93 -13.72 -11.73 -10.83
C ASN A 93 -14.03 -12.74 -9.70
N ARG A 94 -14.92 -12.35 -8.78
CA ARG A 94 -15.31 -13.19 -7.63
C ARG A 94 -16.13 -14.39 -8.05
N ASP A 95 -17.04 -14.23 -9.01
CA ASP A 95 -17.93 -15.31 -9.48
C ASP A 95 -17.13 -16.44 -10.15
N LYS A 96 -15.98 -16.10 -10.74
CA LYS A 96 -15.07 -17.06 -11.40
C LYS A 96 -13.81 -17.36 -10.58
N GLU A 97 -13.70 -16.78 -9.38
CA GLU A 97 -12.52 -16.86 -8.52
C GLU A 97 -11.19 -16.71 -9.29
N SER A 98 -11.10 -15.72 -10.18
CA SER A 98 -9.96 -15.61 -11.09
C SER A 98 -9.61 -14.20 -11.52
N MET A 99 -8.34 -14.03 -11.89
CA MET A 99 -7.76 -12.84 -12.51
C MET A 99 -6.71 -13.23 -13.55
N ASP A 100 -6.36 -12.30 -14.42
CA ASP A 100 -5.25 -12.47 -15.37
C ASP A 100 -3.89 -12.34 -14.66
N LYS A 101 -3.36 -13.48 -14.20
CA LYS A 101 -2.06 -13.57 -13.51
C LYS A 101 -0.88 -13.23 -14.44
N SER A 102 -1.05 -13.19 -15.77
CA SER A 102 0.04 -12.85 -16.70
C SER A 102 0.50 -11.39 -16.59
N LYS A 103 -0.36 -10.53 -16.04
CA LYS A 103 -0.06 -9.11 -15.78
C LYS A 103 0.82 -8.88 -14.55
N LEU A 104 1.04 -9.91 -13.75
CA LEU A 104 1.74 -9.77 -12.47
C LEU A 104 3.26 -9.72 -12.69
N PRO A 105 3.96 -8.75 -12.08
CA PRO A 105 5.42 -8.71 -12.07
C PRO A 105 6.00 -9.99 -11.49
N LYS A 106 7.11 -10.44 -12.10
CA LYS A 106 7.81 -11.68 -11.70
C LYS A 106 8.79 -11.47 -10.55
N ASP A 107 9.32 -10.26 -10.41
CA ASP A 107 10.26 -9.88 -9.36
C ASP A 107 9.60 -8.97 -8.30
N GLY A 108 10.31 -8.77 -7.19
CA GLY A 108 9.86 -7.94 -6.08
C GLY A 108 8.68 -8.54 -5.33
N ILE A 109 7.90 -7.66 -4.69
CA ILE A 109 6.66 -8.01 -4.01
C ILE A 109 5.47 -7.39 -4.72
N ILE A 110 4.34 -8.07 -4.60
CA ILE A 110 3.05 -7.65 -5.13
C ILE A 110 2.21 -7.15 -3.97
N VAL A 111 1.50 -6.04 -4.16
CA VAL A 111 0.53 -5.53 -3.20
C VAL A 111 -0.82 -5.39 -3.91
N PHE A 112 -1.74 -6.29 -3.58
CA PHE A 112 -3.12 -6.26 -4.04
C PHE A 112 -3.92 -5.23 -3.26
N TYR A 113 -4.64 -4.38 -3.98
CA TYR A 113 -5.62 -3.49 -3.36
C TYR A 113 -6.90 -3.44 -4.18
N CYS A 114 -8.00 -3.19 -3.46
CA CYS A 114 -9.30 -2.94 -4.06
C CYS A 114 -9.94 -1.71 -3.39
N ASP A 115 -11.24 -1.73 -3.11
CA ASP A 115 -11.89 -0.65 -2.35
C ASP A 115 -11.94 -0.93 -0.84
N THR A 116 -12.07 -2.21 -0.43
CA THR A 116 -12.35 -2.62 0.97
C THR A 116 -11.58 -3.88 1.41
N GLY A 117 -10.47 -4.21 0.76
CA GLY A 117 -9.67 -5.39 1.08
C GLY A 117 -10.24 -6.73 0.59
N ILE A 118 -11.56 -6.93 0.61
CA ILE A 118 -12.23 -8.21 0.32
C ILE A 118 -11.75 -8.89 -0.97
N LYS A 119 -11.81 -8.18 -2.12
CA LYS A 119 -11.35 -8.76 -3.40
C LYS A 119 -9.86 -9.08 -3.39
N SER A 120 -9.06 -8.32 -2.64
CA SER A 120 -7.62 -8.52 -2.54
C SER A 120 -7.28 -9.77 -1.74
N THR A 121 -7.95 -9.96 -0.60
CA THR A 121 -7.80 -11.17 0.21
C THR A 121 -8.25 -12.39 -0.59
N GLU A 122 -9.44 -12.38 -1.19
CA GLU A 122 -9.93 -13.48 -2.03
C GLU A 122 -9.01 -13.76 -3.23
N ALA A 123 -8.47 -12.72 -3.89
CA ALA A 123 -7.53 -12.94 -4.99
C ALA A 123 -6.23 -13.61 -4.51
N ARG A 124 -5.72 -13.20 -3.34
CA ARG A 124 -4.51 -13.79 -2.74
C ARG A 124 -4.71 -15.28 -2.44
N THR A 125 -5.89 -15.70 -1.96
CA THR A 125 -6.14 -17.12 -1.66
C THR A 125 -6.15 -18.02 -2.91
N THR A 126 -6.24 -17.45 -4.12
CA THR A 126 -6.12 -18.23 -5.38
C THR A 126 -4.69 -18.60 -5.76
N PHE A 127 -3.69 -18.22 -4.95
CA PHE A 127 -2.28 -18.55 -5.17
C PHE A 127 -1.87 -19.72 -4.28
N GLU A 128 -1.91 -20.92 -4.84
CA GLU A 128 -1.61 -22.18 -4.14
C GLU A 128 -0.09 -22.43 -3.99
N ASP A 129 0.72 -21.89 -4.89
CA ASP A 129 2.18 -21.98 -4.78
C ASP A 129 2.68 -21.07 -3.65
N GLU A 130 3.17 -21.67 -2.56
CA GLU A 130 3.61 -20.95 -1.36
C GLU A 130 4.70 -19.91 -1.66
N LYS A 131 5.59 -20.22 -2.61
CA LYS A 131 6.65 -19.31 -3.02
C LYS A 131 6.09 -18.07 -3.69
N GLU A 132 5.09 -18.22 -4.57
CA GLU A 132 4.38 -17.10 -5.17
C GLU A 132 3.51 -16.35 -4.16
N ALA A 133 2.79 -17.06 -3.27
CA ALA A 133 1.94 -16.44 -2.25
C ALA A 133 2.74 -15.62 -1.23
N SER A 134 3.93 -16.08 -0.83
CA SER A 134 4.81 -15.42 0.16
C SER A 134 5.27 -14.01 -0.24
N ARG A 135 5.15 -13.62 -1.51
CA ARG A 135 5.48 -12.29 -2.02
C ARG A 135 4.26 -11.43 -2.38
N ILE A 136 3.04 -11.88 -2.11
CA ILE A 136 1.80 -11.17 -2.43
C ILE A 136 1.17 -10.65 -1.15
N PHE A 137 1.06 -9.35 -0.96
CA PHE A 137 0.44 -8.75 0.22
C PHE A 137 -0.88 -8.07 -0.12
N VAL A 138 -1.71 -7.84 0.89
CA VAL A 138 -2.99 -7.15 0.78
C VAL A 138 -2.88 -5.79 1.44
N PHE A 139 -3.27 -4.74 0.73
CA PHE A 139 -3.43 -3.40 1.24
C PHE A 139 -4.91 -3.04 1.33
N ASP A 140 -5.45 -3.17 2.54
CA ASP A 140 -6.84 -2.86 2.82
C ASP A 140 -7.06 -1.35 3.01
N THR A 141 -7.28 -0.64 1.91
CA THR A 141 -7.50 0.80 1.97
C THR A 141 -8.50 1.28 0.94
N ALA A 142 -9.25 2.32 1.30
CA ALA A 142 -9.92 3.15 0.31
C ALA A 142 -8.91 4.17 -0.25
N TYR A 143 -8.70 4.12 -1.57
CA TYR A 143 -7.81 5.03 -2.29
C TYR A 143 -8.55 5.91 -3.31
N ARG A 144 -8.32 7.22 -3.21
CA ARG A 144 -8.67 8.24 -4.22
C ARG A 144 -7.56 9.26 -4.31
N CYS A 145 -7.20 9.69 -5.50
CA CYS A 145 -6.26 10.80 -5.66
C CYS A 145 -6.63 11.64 -6.88
N ASP A 146 -6.21 12.90 -6.89
CA ASP A 146 -6.28 13.73 -8.09
C ASP A 146 -5.38 13.19 -9.22
N LYS A 147 -5.54 13.75 -10.42
CA LYS A 147 -4.78 13.33 -11.62
C LYS A 147 -3.29 13.63 -11.52
N GLU A 148 -2.88 14.56 -10.67
CA GLU A 148 -1.49 14.98 -10.50
C GLU A 148 -0.78 14.20 -9.37
N TYR A 149 -1.52 13.35 -8.67
CA TYR A 149 -1.07 12.61 -7.49
C TYR A 149 -0.64 13.51 -6.33
N LYS A 150 -1.25 14.70 -6.20
CA LYS A 150 -0.90 15.68 -5.15
C LYS A 150 -1.82 15.60 -3.94
N ASN A 151 -3.12 15.38 -4.18
CA ASN A 151 -4.13 15.30 -3.14
C ASN A 151 -4.71 13.88 -3.10
N CYS A 152 -4.09 13.00 -2.32
CA CYS A 152 -4.52 11.61 -2.18
C CYS A 152 -5.25 11.39 -0.85
N LEU A 153 -6.49 10.92 -0.93
CA LEU A 153 -7.20 10.27 0.17
C LEU A 153 -6.80 8.79 0.19
N ILE A 154 -6.06 8.41 1.24
CA ILE A 154 -5.72 7.04 1.55
C ILE A 154 -6.27 6.78 2.95
N LYS A 155 -7.32 5.98 3.04
CA LYS A 155 -8.01 5.66 4.30
C LYS A 155 -7.85 4.16 4.59
N PRO A 156 -6.84 3.77 5.37
CA PRO A 156 -6.74 2.42 5.93
C PRO A 156 -8.06 2.00 6.59
N ASN A 157 -8.53 0.77 6.35
CA ASN A 157 -9.76 0.30 6.99
C ASN A 157 -9.47 -0.16 8.42
N GLY A 158 -10.33 0.17 9.38
CA GLY A 158 -10.05 -0.02 10.82
C GLY A 158 -9.40 1.19 11.50
N SER A 159 -9.16 2.30 10.79
CA SER A 159 -8.95 3.61 11.41
C SER A 159 -10.25 4.06 12.07
N GLN A 160 -10.32 4.03 13.40
CA GLN A 160 -11.35 4.74 14.17
C GLN A 160 -11.25 6.25 13.95
#